data_AF-A0A1H3XXS4-F1
#
_entry.id   AF-A0A1H3XXS4-F1
#
_cell.length_a   1.000
_cell.length_b   1.000
_cell.length_c   1.000
_cell.angle_alpha   90.00
_cell.angle_beta   90.00
_cell.angle_gamma   90.00
#
_symmetry.space_group_name_H-M   'P 1'
#
loop_
_entity.id
_entity.type
_entity.pdbx_description
1 polymer ?
#
loop_
_entity_poly.entity_id
_entity_poly.type
_entity_poly.pdbx_seq_one_letter_code
_entity_poly.pdbx_strand_id
1 'polypeptide(L)'
;MAKSQGFWIPMMDVFNLGVPGPSGNENDTYVGEKVIYKVNNLLNSGSIIGLLHKVMMHNILFPDTAYSFYGFAGFDGRTIQPVIVQPRIADAHPATKIQIDTYMAALGFEKTTQDGCFRNSQYEVWDVLPRNVLVDDEGDIFVVDAEIKHITSSIT
;
A
#
# COMPACT_ATOMS: atom_id res chain seq x y z
N MET A 1 -25.01 -7.17 -2.32
CA MET A 1 -24.30 -7.90 -1.25
C MET A 1 -23.55 -6.96 -0.31
N ALA A 2 -22.61 -6.11 -0.75
CA ALA A 2 -21.88 -5.20 0.16
C ALA A 2 -22.81 -4.31 1.01
N LYS A 3 -23.79 -3.64 0.38
CA LYS A 3 -24.79 -2.81 1.09
C LYS A 3 -25.58 -3.56 2.15
N SER A 4 -26.12 -4.73 1.78
CA SER A 4 -26.92 -5.56 2.69
C SER A 4 -26.10 -6.18 3.83
N GLN A 5 -24.77 -6.18 3.72
CA GLN A 5 -23.84 -6.74 4.70
C GLN A 5 -23.07 -5.65 5.47
N GLY A 6 -23.40 -4.37 5.28
CA GLY A 6 -22.74 -3.25 5.98
C GLY A 6 -21.33 -2.89 5.48
N PHE A 7 -20.87 -3.45 4.36
CA PHE A 7 -19.56 -3.17 3.76
C PHE A 7 -19.60 -2.09 2.68
N TRP A 8 -20.66 -1.28 2.62
CA TRP A 8 -20.79 -0.18 1.66
C TRP A 8 -20.77 1.17 2.35
N ILE A 9 -19.89 2.03 1.89
CA ILE A 9 -19.72 3.41 2.34
C ILE A 9 -20.20 4.31 1.20
N PRO A 10 -21.31 5.06 1.36
CA PRO A 10 -21.66 6.08 0.38
C PRO A 10 -20.49 7.04 0.17
N MET A 11 -20.22 7.45 -1.07
CA MET A 11 -19.07 8.32 -1.34
C MET A 11 -19.07 9.61 -0.52
N MET A 12 -20.26 10.14 -0.20
CA MET A 12 -20.39 11.33 0.65
C MET A 12 -19.95 11.12 2.11
N ASP A 13 -19.87 9.87 2.56
CA ASP A 13 -19.56 9.49 3.94
C ASP A 13 -18.09 9.06 4.13
N VAL A 14 -17.26 9.04 3.08
CA VAL A 14 -15.84 8.65 3.20
C VAL A 14 -15.05 9.58 4.12
N PHE A 15 -15.47 10.84 4.26
CA PHE A 15 -14.88 11.79 5.21
C PHE A 15 -15.12 11.40 6.67
N ASN A 16 -16.06 10.49 6.95
CA ASN A 16 -16.28 9.94 8.28
C ASN A 16 -15.24 8.87 8.66
N LEU A 17 -14.41 8.40 7.71
CA LEU A 17 -13.36 7.42 7.97
C LEU A 17 -12.19 8.00 8.76
N GLY A 18 -11.93 9.31 8.61
CA GLY A 18 -10.82 9.98 9.28
C GLY A 18 -10.48 11.33 8.66
N VAL A 19 -9.39 11.92 9.11
CA VAL A 19 -8.89 13.19 8.58
C VAL A 19 -8.26 12.96 7.21
N PRO A 20 -8.57 13.76 6.16
CA PRO A 20 -7.91 13.63 4.87
C PRO A 20 -6.38 13.67 5.00
N GLY A 21 -5.72 12.64 4.45
CA GLY A 21 -4.27 12.50 4.44
C GLY A 21 -3.66 12.77 3.06
N PRO A 22 -2.37 12.44 2.86
CA PRO A 22 -1.74 12.51 1.54
C PRO A 22 -2.45 11.56 0.56
N SER A 23 -3.02 12.12 -0.50
CA SER A 23 -3.64 11.36 -1.59
C SER A 23 -2.74 11.40 -2.83
N GLY A 24 -2.71 10.29 -3.55
CA GLY A 24 -2.02 10.16 -4.83
C GLY A 24 -3.00 10.02 -5.99
N ASN A 25 -2.49 9.59 -7.16
CA ASN A 25 -3.35 9.35 -8.32
C ASN A 25 -4.33 8.18 -8.15
N GLU A 26 -4.03 7.20 -7.28
CA GLU A 26 -4.84 5.98 -7.11
C GLU A 26 -5.65 5.95 -5.80
N ASN A 27 -5.11 6.51 -4.71
CA ASN A 27 -5.69 6.39 -3.38
C ASN A 27 -6.03 7.76 -2.80
N ASP A 28 -7.29 7.91 -2.40
CA ASP A 28 -7.69 8.93 -1.44
C ASP A 28 -7.50 8.39 -0.03
N THR A 29 -6.67 9.09 0.76
CA THR A 29 -6.24 8.61 2.07
C THR A 29 -7.00 9.31 3.19
N TYR A 30 -7.47 8.55 4.18
CA TYR A 30 -8.08 9.07 5.40
C TYR A 30 -7.38 8.50 6.63
N VAL A 31 -6.87 9.39 7.46
CA VAL A 31 -6.11 9.09 8.68
C VAL A 31 -7.07 8.89 9.84
N GLY A 32 -7.25 7.64 10.24
CA GLY A 32 -7.92 7.28 11.49
C GLY A 32 -6.95 7.29 12.67
N GLU A 33 -7.45 6.97 13.86
CA GLU A 33 -6.64 6.94 15.09
C GLU A 33 -5.48 5.93 15.00
N LYS A 34 -5.77 4.71 14.53
CA LYS A 34 -4.83 3.57 14.50
C LYS A 34 -4.57 3.00 13.10
N VAL A 35 -5.31 3.49 12.11
CA VAL A 35 -5.28 2.95 10.75
C VAL A 35 -5.31 4.07 9.74
N ILE A 36 -4.83 3.76 8.55
CA ILE A 36 -4.96 4.58 7.35
C ILE A 36 -5.93 3.88 6.41
N TYR A 37 -7.03 4.54 6.07
CA TYR A 37 -7.94 4.09 5.03
C TYR A 37 -7.48 4.61 3.68
N LYS A 38 -7.45 3.74 2.67
CA LYS A 38 -7.19 4.09 1.28
C LYS A 38 -8.43 3.72 0.44
N VAL A 39 -9.11 4.73 -0.08
CA VAL A 39 -10.19 4.57 -1.06
C VAL A 39 -9.54 4.52 -2.44
N ASN A 40 -9.50 3.33 -3.04
CA ASN A 40 -8.73 3.06 -4.25
C ASN A 40 -9.60 3.17 -5.51
N ASN A 41 -9.19 4.00 -6.46
CA ASN A 41 -9.93 4.25 -7.70
C ASN A 41 -9.61 3.29 -8.85
N LEU A 42 -8.74 2.29 -8.61
CA LEU A 42 -8.31 1.25 -9.53
C LEU A 42 -7.50 1.73 -10.75
N LEU A 43 -7.03 2.98 -10.78
CA LEU A 43 -6.33 3.53 -11.93
C LEU A 43 -5.04 2.76 -12.27
N ASN A 44 -4.25 2.37 -11.27
CA ASN A 44 -2.99 1.66 -11.50
C ASN A 44 -3.18 0.14 -11.53
N SER A 45 -4.12 -0.38 -10.74
CA SER A 45 -4.43 -1.81 -10.67
C SER A 45 -5.33 -2.32 -11.81
N GLY A 46 -6.07 -1.42 -12.48
CA GLY A 46 -6.97 -1.69 -13.60
C GLY A 46 -8.24 -2.50 -13.25
N SER A 47 -8.23 -3.24 -12.13
CA SER A 47 -9.34 -4.05 -11.66
C SER A 47 -9.20 -4.36 -10.17
N ILE A 48 -10.31 -4.72 -9.52
CA ILE A 48 -10.31 -5.18 -8.11
C ILE A 48 -9.41 -6.40 -7.92
N ILE A 49 -9.40 -7.34 -8.87
CA ILE A 49 -8.52 -8.52 -8.81
C ILE A 49 -7.04 -8.09 -8.87
N GLY A 50 -6.71 -7.13 -9.75
CA GLY A 50 -5.37 -6.55 -9.83
C GLY A 50 -4.94 -5.90 -8.50
N LEU A 51 -5.85 -5.17 -7.85
CA LEU A 51 -5.60 -4.58 -6.54
C LEU A 51 -5.36 -5.67 -5.47
N LEU A 52 -6.19 -6.72 -5.45
CA LEU A 52 -6.03 -7.81 -4.49
C LEU A 52 -4.69 -8.55 -4.67
N HIS A 53 -4.20 -8.72 -5.89
CA HIS A 53 -2.85 -9.25 -6.13
C HIS A 53 -1.76 -8.32 -5.59
N LYS A 54 -1.87 -7.00 -5.81
CA LYS A 54 -0.93 -6.02 -5.25
C LYS A 54 -0.92 -6.06 -3.72
N VAL A 55 -2.11 -6.07 -3.09
CA VAL A 55 -2.28 -6.22 -1.64
C VAL A 55 -1.62 -7.50 -1.13
N MET A 56 -1.86 -8.63 -1.79
CA MET A 56 -1.27 -9.91 -1.41
C MET A 56 0.27 -9.85 -1.44
N MET A 57 0.85 -9.33 -2.51
CA MET A 57 2.31 -9.22 -2.65
C MET A 57 2.89 -8.29 -1.58
N HIS A 58 2.25 -7.14 -1.32
CA HIS A 58 2.66 -6.22 -0.26
C HIS A 58 2.66 -6.91 1.09
N ASN A 59 1.58 -7.60 1.44
CA ASN A 59 1.46 -8.28 2.73
C ASN A 59 2.48 -9.40 2.93
N ILE A 60 2.92 -10.06 1.84
CA ILE A 60 3.96 -11.08 1.89
C ILE A 60 5.33 -10.45 2.17
N LEU A 61 5.65 -9.33 1.51
CA LEU A 61 6.96 -8.68 1.62
C LEU A 61 7.09 -7.76 2.84
N PHE A 62 6.00 -7.12 3.25
CA PHE A 62 5.96 -6.06 4.27
C PHE A 62 4.80 -6.31 5.25
N PRO A 63 4.91 -7.33 6.12
CA PRO A 63 3.82 -7.74 7.00
C PRO A 63 3.43 -6.68 8.05
N ASP A 64 4.37 -5.86 8.52
CA ASP A 64 4.11 -4.83 9.54
C ASP A 64 3.20 -3.69 9.05
N THR A 65 3.09 -3.54 7.73
CA THR A 65 2.23 -2.55 7.07
C THR A 65 1.15 -3.22 6.22
N ALA A 66 0.84 -4.49 6.52
CA ALA A 66 -0.10 -5.28 5.74
C ALA A 66 -1.46 -4.59 5.59
N TYR A 67 -1.98 -4.66 4.37
CA TYR A 67 -3.33 -4.22 4.05
C TYR A 67 -4.36 -5.27 4.45
N SER A 68 -5.50 -4.81 4.91
CA SER A 68 -6.72 -5.60 5.00
C SER A 68 -7.85 -4.92 4.24
N PHE A 69 -8.85 -5.71 3.83
CA PHE A 69 -10.01 -5.20 3.13
C PHE A 69 -11.06 -4.69 4.12
N TYR A 70 -11.50 -3.45 3.96
CA TYR A 70 -12.49 -2.82 4.84
C TYR A 70 -13.90 -2.81 4.24
N GLY A 71 -14.00 -2.55 2.95
CA GLY A 71 -15.29 -2.46 2.27
C GLY A 71 -15.20 -1.83 0.90
N PHE A 72 -16.33 -1.31 0.43
CA PHE A 72 -16.42 -0.58 -0.83
C PHE A 72 -17.01 0.80 -0.59
N ALA A 73 -16.44 1.80 -1.25
CA ALA A 73 -17.02 3.13 -1.38
C ALA A 73 -17.53 3.35 -2.81
N GLY A 74 -18.44 4.31 -3.00
CA GLY A 74 -18.89 4.64 -4.34
C GLY A 74 -20.19 5.44 -4.41
N PHE A 75 -20.51 5.86 -5.62
CA PHE A 75 -21.84 6.34 -5.98
C PHE A 75 -22.67 5.18 -6.50
N ASP A 76 -23.90 5.05 -5.98
CA ASP A 76 -24.80 3.97 -6.36
C ASP A 76 -25.00 3.89 -7.88
N GLY A 77 -24.85 2.69 -8.44
CA GLY A 77 -24.98 2.41 -9.87
C GLY A 77 -23.93 3.08 -10.77
N ARG A 78 -22.87 3.70 -10.22
CA ARG A 78 -21.86 4.41 -11.01
C ARG A 78 -20.44 3.94 -10.75
N THR A 79 -20.00 4.00 -9.49
CA THR A 79 -18.61 3.70 -9.13
C THR A 79 -18.55 2.73 -7.98
N ILE A 80 -17.54 1.86 -8.01
CA ILE A 80 -17.21 0.95 -6.92
C ILE A 80 -15.70 1.07 -6.71
N GLN A 81 -15.31 1.52 -5.53
CA GLN A 81 -13.92 1.74 -5.13
C GLN A 81 -13.63 0.89 -3.90
N PRO A 82 -12.71 -0.09 -3.98
CA PRO A 82 -12.26 -0.82 -2.81
C PRO A 82 -11.71 0.13 -1.75
N VAL A 83 -12.05 -0.14 -0.49
CA VAL A 83 -11.44 0.52 0.66
C VAL A 83 -10.55 -0.51 1.35
N ILE A 84 -9.26 -0.26 1.31
CA ILE A 84 -8.25 -1.05 2.03
C ILE A 84 -7.74 -0.24 3.22
N VAL A 85 -7.30 -0.93 4.25
CA VAL A 85 -6.76 -0.31 5.46
C VAL A 85 -5.41 -0.91 5.82
N GLN A 86 -4.51 -0.08 6.30
CA GLN A 86 -3.22 -0.50 6.86
C GLN A 86 -3.04 0.10 8.26
N PRO A 87 -2.16 -0.45 9.10
CA PRO A 87 -1.77 0.17 10.36
C PRO A 87 -1.22 1.59 10.16
N ARG A 88 -1.57 2.49 11.08
CA ARG A 88 -0.93 3.81 11.18
C ARG A 88 0.33 3.65 12.02
N ILE A 89 1.47 3.99 11.43
CA ILE A 89 2.74 4.08 12.15
C ILE A 89 2.80 5.47 12.79
N ALA A 90 2.73 5.52 14.12
CA ALA A 90 2.86 6.76 14.88
C ALA A 90 4.35 7.10 15.06
N ASP A 91 4.65 8.38 15.22
CA ASP A 91 5.97 8.87 15.63
C ASP A 91 7.16 8.41 14.76
N ALA A 92 6.89 8.00 13.52
CA ALA A 92 7.90 7.62 12.55
C ALA A 92 8.24 8.77 11.59
N HIS A 93 9.47 8.77 11.08
CA HIS A 93 9.96 9.73 10.11
C HIS A 93 10.50 9.03 8.85
N PRO A 94 10.69 9.75 7.73
CA PRO A 94 11.32 9.19 6.53
C PRO A 94 12.64 8.48 6.84
N ALA A 95 12.79 7.23 6.38
CA ALA A 95 14.04 6.49 6.47
C ALA A 95 15.09 7.07 5.52
N THR A 96 16.36 7.05 5.93
CA THR A 96 17.47 7.44 5.05
C THR A 96 17.68 6.39 3.96
N LYS A 97 18.31 6.81 2.85
CA LYS A 97 18.61 5.90 1.76
C LYS A 97 19.48 4.70 2.18
N ILE A 98 20.41 4.92 3.13
CA ILE A 98 21.28 3.85 3.66
C ILE A 98 20.47 2.84 4.48
N GLN A 99 19.55 3.30 5.31
CA GLN A 99 18.64 2.44 6.06
C GLN A 99 17.77 1.60 5.13
N ILE A 100 17.19 2.21 4.08
CA ILE A 100 16.41 1.52 3.06
C ILE A 100 17.24 0.44 2.36
N ASP A 101 18.43 0.79 1.85
CA ASP A 101 19.29 -0.15 1.14
C ASP A 101 19.67 -1.34 2.05
N THR A 102 19.96 -1.09 3.34
CA THR A 102 20.30 -2.11 4.34
C THR A 102 19.13 -3.05 4.62
N TYR A 103 17.93 -2.48 4.82
CA TYR A 103 16.72 -3.25 5.07
C TYR A 103 16.33 -4.13 3.89
N MET A 104 16.33 -3.58 2.67
CA MET A 104 16.03 -4.35 1.47
C MET A 104 17.06 -5.47 1.25
N ALA A 105 18.34 -5.21 1.52
CA ALA A 105 19.38 -6.25 1.47
C ALA A 105 19.14 -7.37 2.49
N ALA A 106 18.70 -7.04 3.71
CA ALA A 106 18.34 -8.03 4.74
C ALA A 106 17.14 -8.90 4.34
N LEU A 107 16.22 -8.37 3.53
CA LEU A 107 15.12 -9.10 2.91
C LEU A 107 15.54 -9.92 1.66
N GLY A 108 16.83 -9.94 1.32
CA GLY A 108 17.36 -10.67 0.17
C GLY A 108 17.16 -9.98 -1.17
N PHE A 109 16.90 -8.67 -1.18
CA PHE A 109 16.84 -7.88 -2.40
C PHE A 109 18.17 -7.21 -2.72
N GLU A 110 18.47 -7.12 -4.02
CA GLU A 110 19.58 -6.36 -4.55
C GLU A 110 19.08 -5.03 -5.13
N LYS A 111 19.86 -3.96 -4.92
CA LYS A 111 19.56 -2.67 -5.50
C LYS A 111 19.79 -2.70 -7.01
N THR A 112 18.83 -2.18 -7.78
CA THR A 112 19.00 -2.02 -9.24
C THR A 112 19.69 -0.69 -9.59
N THR A 113 19.88 -0.44 -10.88
CA THR A 113 20.39 0.86 -11.39
C THR A 113 19.37 1.99 -11.25
N GLN A 114 18.08 1.67 -11.13
CA GLN A 114 17.01 2.64 -10.93
C GLN A 114 16.85 2.92 -9.44
N ASP A 115 16.79 4.21 -9.07
CA ASP A 115 16.65 4.59 -7.67
C ASP A 115 15.28 4.19 -7.10
N GLY A 116 15.27 3.69 -5.86
CA GLY A 116 14.08 3.13 -5.22
C GLY A 116 13.57 1.82 -5.83
N CYS A 117 14.36 1.16 -6.69
CA CYS A 117 14.03 -0.11 -7.30
C CYS A 117 14.98 -1.23 -6.84
N PHE A 118 14.38 -2.32 -6.38
CA PHE A 118 15.05 -3.48 -5.78
C PHE A 118 14.52 -4.78 -6.37
N ARG A 119 15.37 -5.79 -6.47
CA ARG A 119 15.02 -7.06 -7.12
C ARG A 119 15.59 -8.26 -6.37
N ASN A 120 14.82 -9.33 -6.24
CA ASN A 120 15.31 -10.64 -5.80
C ASN A 120 14.96 -11.71 -6.86
N SER A 121 14.99 -13.00 -6.51
CA SER A 121 14.68 -14.08 -7.47
C SER A 121 13.20 -14.15 -7.88
N GLN A 122 12.29 -13.58 -7.09
CA GLN A 122 10.84 -13.71 -7.27
C GLN A 122 10.13 -12.39 -7.58
N TYR A 123 10.64 -11.27 -7.07
CA TYR A 123 9.98 -9.97 -7.08
C TYR A 123 10.90 -8.86 -7.54
N GLU A 124 10.29 -7.88 -8.20
CA GLU A 124 10.83 -6.55 -8.42
C GLU A 124 9.92 -5.57 -7.68
N VAL A 125 10.53 -4.67 -6.90
CA VAL A 125 9.84 -3.71 -6.03
C VAL A 125 10.30 -2.31 -6.39
N TRP A 126 9.35 -1.40 -6.58
CA TRP A 126 9.58 0.00 -6.88
C TRP A 126 8.98 0.91 -5.82
N ASP A 127 9.37 2.17 -5.94
CA ASP A 127 8.98 3.27 -5.07
C ASP A 127 9.34 3.08 -3.59
N VAL A 128 10.41 2.34 -3.35
CA VAL A 128 11.01 2.17 -2.02
C VAL A 128 11.96 3.35 -1.76
N LEU A 129 11.36 4.52 -1.57
CA LEU A 129 12.05 5.81 -1.38
C LEU A 129 11.67 6.42 -0.01
N PRO A 130 12.46 7.37 0.54
CA PRO A 130 12.21 7.94 1.87
C PRO A 130 10.78 8.44 2.13
N ARG A 131 10.05 8.87 1.10
CA ARG A 131 8.63 9.27 1.24
C ARG A 131 7.66 8.13 1.56
N ASN A 132 8.03 6.89 1.22
CA ASN A 132 7.20 5.68 1.35
C ASN A 132 7.80 4.64 2.31
N VAL A 133 8.96 4.96 2.90
CA VAL A 133 9.63 4.13 3.89
C VAL A 133 9.84 4.95 5.15
N LEU A 134 9.22 4.50 6.22
CA LEU A 134 9.25 5.14 7.53
C LEU A 134 10.18 4.35 8.45
N VAL A 135 10.74 5.04 9.43
CA VAL A 135 11.50 4.46 10.53
C VAL A 135 11.04 5.10 11.84
N ASP A 136 10.80 4.28 12.86
CA ASP A 136 10.47 4.75 14.21
C ASP A 136 11.72 5.00 15.05
N ASP A 137 11.52 5.42 16.31
CA ASP A 137 12.59 5.77 17.24
C ASP A 137 13.40 4.52 17.68
N GLU A 138 12.80 3.33 17.60
CA GLU A 138 13.44 2.04 17.83
C GLU A 138 14.31 1.57 16.65
N GLY A 139 14.11 2.15 15.47
CA GLY A 139 14.84 1.84 14.25
C GLY A 139 14.16 0.80 13.36
N ASP A 140 12.92 0.41 13.65
CA ASP A 140 12.13 -0.51 12.84
C ASP A 140 11.67 0.20 11.56
N ILE A 141 11.71 -0.53 10.43
CA ILE A 141 11.46 0.04 9.09
C ILE A 141 10.12 -0.44 8.54
N PHE A 142 9.31 0.51 8.08
CA PHE A 142 7.95 0.29 7.58
C PHE A 142 7.80 0.78 6.15
N VAL A 143 7.46 -0.12 5.23
CA VAL A 143 7.24 0.20 3.80
C VAL A 143 5.74 0.28 3.53
N VAL A 144 5.20 1.41 3.07
CA VAL A 144 3.73 1.62 3.00
C VAL A 144 3.14 1.75 1.60
N ASP A 145 3.88 2.22 0.60
CA ASP A 145 3.33 2.53 -0.74
C ASP A 145 4.28 2.04 -1.84
N ALA A 146 4.67 0.76 -1.74
CA ALA A 146 5.55 0.12 -2.72
C ALA A 146 4.76 -0.50 -3.87
N GLU A 147 5.31 -0.41 -5.06
CA GLU A 147 4.80 -1.13 -6.24
C GLU A 147 5.57 -2.45 -6.38
N ILE A 148 4.87 -3.57 -6.55
CA ILE A 148 5.47 -4.90 -6.55
C ILE A 148 5.00 -5.68 -7.77
N LYS A 149 5.92 -6.41 -8.40
CA LYS A 149 5.62 -7.31 -9.50
C LYS A 149 6.40 -8.62 -9.34
N HIS A 150 5.76 -9.72 -9.73
CA HIS A 150 6.48 -10.97 -9.95
C HIS A 150 7.43 -10.86 -11.15
N ILE A 151 8.64 -11.37 -10.96
CA ILE A 151 9.54 -11.64 -12.08
C ILE A 151 8.99 -12.89 -12.76
N THR A 152 8.38 -12.72 -13.92
CA THR A 152 8.07 -13.85 -14.78
C THR A 152 9.40 -14.36 -15.35
N SER A 153 9.89 -15.50 -14.86
CA SER A 153 10.93 -16.22 -15.58
C SER A 153 10.34 -16.66 -16.92
N SER A 154 10.88 -16.15 -18.02
CA SER A 154 10.70 -16.80 -19.31
C SER A 154 11.28 -18.21 -19.16
N ILE A 155 10.44 -19.22 -19.03
CA ILE A 155 10.87 -20.60 -19.18
C ILE A 155 11.19 -20.73 -20.69
N THR A 156 12.47 -20.54 -21.03
CA THR A 156 13.03 -20.94 -22.33
C THR A 156 13.09 -22.46 -22.43
#